data_AF-H3A266-F1
#
_entry.id   AF-H3A266-F1
#
_cell.length_a   1.000
_cell.length_b   1.000
_cell.length_c   1.000
_cell.angle_alpha   90.00
_cell.angle_beta   90.00
_cell.angle_gamma   90.00
#
_symmetry.space_group_name_H-M   'P 1'
#
loop_
_entity.id
_entity.type
_entity.pdbx_description
1 polymer ?
#
loop_
_entity_poly.entity_id
_entity_poly.type
_entity_poly.pdbx_seq_one_letter_code
_entity_poly.pdbx_strand_id
1 'polypeptide(L)'
;FFMNPQSLIQATRLCMIKAISLSDHVPVELVLRHGPKSLRARTWFNTLILQNKTFCVSLQQHLHLFLEHNLGSDARTENIWEACKAFIRGQALFSSSVVYYSIKLNRERLKFKSSCLCLKHFRASTGVSLMTMGRRCKSLKASDFIQLLKSIKCLYYEQGEKGSRLLTYRLKQQEAERVIPCIYNQQQQLITNPETINNTFKFYRQLYASEVSPTETELDNFFQDLHMPKLTFNDASILDLPIMVEEVHTAIKSL
;
A
#
# COMPACT_ATOMS: atom_id res chain seq x y z
N PHE A 1 20.94 -7.83 -32.58
CA PHE A 1 19.81 -6.87 -32.54
C PHE A 1 18.70 -7.43 -31.67
N PHE A 2 18.52 -6.90 -30.45
CA PHE A 2 17.37 -7.26 -29.61
C PHE A 2 16.16 -6.43 -30.06
N MET A 3 15.31 -7.01 -30.89
CA MET A 3 14.02 -6.43 -31.26
C MET A 3 13.12 -6.45 -30.03
N ASN A 4 12.98 -5.31 -29.36
CA ASN A 4 12.09 -5.15 -28.22
C ASN A 4 10.67 -4.88 -28.75
N PRO A 5 9.62 -5.64 -28.37
CA PRO A 5 8.25 -5.32 -28.76
C PRO A 5 7.90 -3.89 -28.32
N GLN A 6 7.18 -3.13 -29.16
CA GLN A 6 6.86 -1.71 -28.96
C GLN A 6 6.32 -1.37 -27.56
N SER A 7 5.65 -2.32 -26.90
CA SER A 7 5.15 -2.19 -25.53
C SER A 7 6.24 -2.10 -24.46
N LEU A 8 7.39 -2.74 -24.67
CA LEU A 8 8.52 -2.71 -23.73
C LEU A 8 9.37 -1.44 -23.87
N ILE A 9 9.40 -0.82 -25.05
CA ILE A 9 10.13 0.44 -25.31
C ILE A 9 9.59 1.57 -24.41
N GLN A 10 8.28 1.63 -24.19
CA GLN A 10 7.69 2.61 -23.27
C GLN A 10 8.03 2.35 -21.80
N ALA A 11 8.39 1.11 -21.47
CA ALA A 11 8.76 0.69 -20.11
C ALA A 11 10.28 0.72 -19.87
N THR A 12 11.13 0.87 -20.89
CA THR A 12 12.58 0.95 -20.69
C THR A 12 12.97 2.28 -20.05
N ARG A 13 13.58 2.21 -18.87
CA ARG A 13 14.15 3.38 -18.17
C ARG A 13 15.59 3.63 -18.59
N LEU A 14 16.36 2.57 -18.77
CA LEU A 14 17.78 2.65 -19.08
C LEU A 14 18.23 1.37 -19.77
N CYS A 15 19.08 1.50 -20.78
CA CYS A 15 19.77 0.40 -21.45
C CYS A 15 21.23 0.80 -21.55
N MET A 16 22.13 0.04 -20.93
CA MET A 16 23.56 0.32 -20.93
C MET A 16 24.36 -0.92 -21.29
N ILE A 17 25.40 -0.70 -22.08
CA ILE A 17 26.41 -1.71 -22.40
C ILE A 17 27.53 -1.52 -21.38
N LYS A 18 27.79 -2.52 -20.53
CA LYS A 18 28.80 -2.47 -19.47
C LYS A 18 30.19 -2.79 -20.03
N ALA A 19 31.22 -2.36 -19.30
CA ALA A 19 32.61 -2.63 -19.67
C ALA A 19 32.91 -4.14 -19.65
N ILE A 20 33.72 -4.58 -20.62
CA ILE A 20 34.17 -5.96 -20.73
C ILE A 20 35.29 -6.20 -19.71
N SER A 21 35.04 -7.01 -18.69
CA SER A 21 36.04 -7.32 -17.67
C SER A 21 36.48 -8.78 -17.63
N LEU A 22 35.68 -9.73 -18.13
CA LEU A 22 35.91 -11.17 -17.88
C LEU A 22 35.54 -12.13 -19.03
N SER A 23 34.87 -11.68 -20.10
CA SER A 23 34.45 -12.54 -21.22
C SER A 23 34.50 -11.78 -22.54
N ASP A 24 34.60 -12.49 -23.65
CA ASP A 24 34.40 -12.02 -25.02
C ASP A 24 32.98 -11.48 -25.31
N HIS A 25 32.02 -11.66 -24.40
CA HIS A 25 30.68 -11.08 -24.49
C HIS A 25 30.51 -9.84 -23.60
N VAL A 26 29.92 -8.79 -24.18
CA VAL A 26 29.65 -7.53 -23.47
C VAL A 26 28.35 -7.64 -22.67
N PRO A 27 28.37 -7.40 -21.34
CA PRO A 27 27.15 -7.43 -20.55
C PRO A 27 26.24 -6.24 -20.92
N VAL A 28 24.97 -6.52 -21.19
CA VAL A 28 23.95 -5.49 -21.46
C VAL A 28 22.99 -5.43 -20.28
N GLU A 29 22.88 -4.26 -19.66
CA GLU A 29 21.96 -4.00 -18.56
C GLU A 29 20.71 -3.27 -19.07
N LEU A 30 19.54 -3.86 -18.83
CA LEU A 30 18.24 -3.29 -19.18
C LEU A 30 17.43 -3.04 -17.91
N VAL A 31 17.15 -1.77 -17.61
CA VAL A 31 16.31 -1.37 -16.48
C VAL A 31 14.91 -1.03 -16.99
N LEU A 32 13.90 -1.76 -16.52
CA LEU A 32 12.51 -1.56 -16.88
C LEU A 32 11.75 -0.85 -15.74
N ARG A 33 11.04 0.24 -16.06
CA ARG A 33 9.98 0.80 -15.22
C ARG A 33 8.75 -0.10 -15.33
N HIS A 34 8.54 -0.93 -14.32
CA HIS A 34 7.21 -1.50 -14.10
C HIS A 34 6.35 -0.44 -13.43
N GLY A 35 5.27 -0.03 -14.08
CA GLY A 35 4.20 0.72 -13.41
C GLY A 35 3.68 -0.06 -12.20
N PRO A 36 2.94 0.59 -11.27
CA PRO A 36 2.34 -0.13 -10.15
C PRO A 36 1.58 -1.32 -10.73
N LYS A 37 1.95 -2.54 -10.30
CA LYS A 37 1.24 -3.75 -10.68
C LYS A 37 -0.23 -3.45 -10.44
N SER A 38 -1.05 -3.50 -11.49
CA SER A 38 -2.49 -3.50 -11.34
C SER A 38 -2.79 -4.54 -10.26
N LEU A 39 -3.19 -4.08 -9.08
CA LEU A 39 -3.58 -4.91 -7.95
C LEU A 39 -4.88 -5.60 -8.35
N ARG A 40 -4.82 -6.47 -9.36
CA ARG A 40 -5.92 -7.30 -9.79
C ARG A 40 -5.92 -8.49 -8.85
N ALA A 41 -6.58 -8.32 -7.71
CA ALA A 41 -7.06 -9.48 -6.98
C ALA A 41 -7.92 -10.30 -7.95
N ARG A 42 -7.61 -11.58 -8.12
CA ARG A 42 -8.41 -12.47 -8.97
C ARG A 42 -9.65 -12.90 -8.18
N THR A 43 -10.53 -11.95 -7.90
CA THR A 43 -11.83 -12.29 -7.31
C THR A 43 -12.67 -12.96 -8.39
N TRP A 44 -13.04 -14.22 -8.18
CA TRP A 44 -13.89 -14.98 -9.10
C TRP A 44 -15.32 -14.41 -9.19
N PHE A 45 -15.72 -13.55 -8.25
CA PHE A 45 -17.07 -13.00 -8.16
C PHE A 45 -17.09 -11.56 -7.66
N ASN A 46 -17.69 -10.66 -8.41
CA ASN A 46 -17.89 -9.28 -7.97
C ASN A 46 -19.12 -9.16 -7.07
N THR A 47 -18.92 -9.21 -5.74
CA THR A 47 -20.03 -9.07 -4.77
C THR A 47 -20.88 -7.79 -4.89
N LEU A 48 -20.42 -6.74 -5.59
CA LEU A 48 -21.25 -5.55 -5.82
C LEU A 48 -22.46 -5.85 -6.69
N ILE A 49 -22.41 -6.90 -7.52
CA ILE A 49 -23.52 -7.28 -8.37
C ILE A 49 -24.73 -7.78 -7.57
N LEU A 50 -24.49 -8.30 -6.36
CA LEU A 50 -25.55 -8.73 -5.44
C LEU A 50 -26.36 -7.56 -4.88
N GLN A 51 -25.84 -6.33 -4.96
CA GLN A 51 -26.62 -5.14 -4.61
C GLN A 51 -27.70 -4.83 -5.65
N ASN A 52 -27.56 -5.34 -6.87
CA ASN A 52 -28.54 -5.15 -7.92
C ASN A 52 -29.70 -6.13 -7.76
N LYS A 53 -30.85 -5.62 -7.31
CA LYS A 53 -32.07 -6.42 -7.10
C LYS A 53 -32.55 -7.12 -8.37
N THR A 54 -32.40 -6.51 -9.55
CA THR A 54 -32.85 -7.13 -10.80
C THR A 54 -31.99 -8.35 -11.16
N PHE A 55 -30.69 -8.27 -10.90
CA PHE A 55 -29.79 -9.41 -11.06
C PHE A 55 -30.16 -10.54 -10.09
N CYS A 56 -30.44 -10.23 -8.82
CA CYS A 56 -30.81 -11.26 -7.84
C CYS A 56 -32.10 -11.99 -8.21
N VAL A 57 -33.14 -11.26 -8.65
CA VAL A 57 -34.40 -11.87 -9.10
C VAL A 57 -34.18 -12.74 -10.33
N SER A 58 -33.44 -12.24 -11.33
CA SER A 58 -33.13 -13.02 -12.54
C SER A 58 -32.29 -14.27 -12.22
N LEU A 59 -31.31 -14.16 -11.34
CA LEU A 59 -30.48 -15.28 -10.91
C LEU A 59 -31.34 -16.35 -10.19
N GLN A 60 -32.27 -15.94 -9.34
CA GLN A 60 -33.18 -16.85 -8.64
C GLN A 60 -34.08 -17.61 -9.61
N GLN A 61 -34.67 -16.92 -10.60
CA GLN A 61 -35.50 -17.54 -11.64
C GLN A 61 -34.69 -18.54 -12.47
N HIS A 62 -33.50 -18.14 -12.92
CA HIS A 62 -32.62 -19.01 -13.69
C HIS A 62 -32.12 -20.22 -12.89
N LEU A 63 -31.87 -20.06 -11.58
CA LEU A 63 -31.51 -21.16 -10.69
C LEU A 63 -32.66 -22.14 -10.49
N HIS A 64 -33.89 -21.64 -10.35
CA HIS A 64 -35.08 -22.49 -10.26
C HIS A 64 -35.21 -23.37 -11.50
N LEU A 65 -35.14 -22.75 -12.68
CA LEU A 65 -35.16 -23.47 -13.95
C LEU A 65 -34.02 -24.48 -14.06
N PHE A 66 -32.79 -24.10 -13.67
CA PHE A 66 -31.65 -25.01 -13.67
C PHE A 66 -31.93 -26.24 -12.79
N LEU A 67 -32.44 -26.05 -11.58
CA LEU A 67 -32.73 -27.14 -10.65
C LEU A 67 -33.87 -28.04 -11.16
N GLU A 68 -34.95 -27.48 -11.69
CA GLU A 68 -36.06 -28.24 -12.28
C GLU A 68 -35.60 -29.18 -13.40
N HIS A 69 -34.69 -28.71 -14.26
CA HIS A 69 -34.21 -29.51 -15.40
C HIS A 69 -33.15 -30.55 -15.02
N ASN A 70 -32.41 -30.34 -13.93
CA ASN A 70 -31.26 -31.19 -13.57
C ASN A 70 -31.55 -32.17 -12.43
N LEU A 71 -32.52 -31.91 -11.55
CA LEU A 71 -32.84 -32.79 -10.42
C LEU A 71 -33.51 -34.12 -10.82
N GLY A 72 -34.11 -34.19 -12.02
CA GLY A 72 -34.68 -35.43 -12.58
C GLY A 72 -33.74 -36.21 -13.51
N SER A 73 -32.49 -35.78 -13.64
CA SER A 73 -31.48 -36.45 -14.48
C SER A 73 -30.80 -37.59 -13.74
N ASP A 74 -30.32 -38.60 -14.46
CA ASP A 74 -29.59 -39.77 -13.93
C ASP A 74 -28.17 -39.41 -13.40
N ALA A 75 -27.87 -38.12 -13.29
CA ALA A 75 -26.60 -37.59 -12.84
C ALA A 75 -26.49 -37.61 -11.32
N ARG A 76 -25.29 -37.94 -10.81
CA ARG A 76 -24.98 -37.83 -9.38
C ARG A 76 -25.19 -36.40 -8.87
N THR A 77 -25.72 -36.28 -7.65
CA THR A 77 -25.98 -34.98 -7.00
C THR A 77 -24.73 -34.09 -6.90
N GLU A 78 -23.55 -34.70 -6.76
CA GLU A 78 -22.25 -34.01 -6.78
C GLU A 78 -22.01 -33.26 -8.10
N ASN A 79 -22.32 -33.90 -9.23
CA ASN A 79 -22.16 -33.29 -10.55
C ASN A 79 -23.17 -32.16 -10.77
N ILE A 80 -24.40 -32.34 -10.29
CA ILE A 80 -25.43 -31.29 -10.32
C ILE A 80 -24.97 -30.08 -9.49
N TRP A 81 -24.33 -30.31 -8.33
CA TRP A 81 -23.77 -29.24 -7.50
C TRP A 81 -22.63 -28.49 -8.18
N GLU A 82 -21.67 -29.21 -8.77
CA GLU A 82 -20.57 -28.57 -9.51
C GLU A 82 -21.09 -27.78 -10.72
N ALA A 83 -22.04 -28.33 -11.47
CA ALA A 83 -22.70 -27.67 -12.59
C ALA A 83 -23.48 -26.42 -12.13
N CYS A 84 -24.20 -26.49 -11.01
CA CYS A 84 -24.90 -25.34 -10.43
C CYS A 84 -23.92 -24.21 -10.07
N LYS A 85 -22.79 -24.53 -9.42
CA LYS A 85 -21.76 -23.54 -9.12
C LYS A 85 -21.16 -22.92 -10.39
N ALA A 86 -20.91 -23.72 -11.43
CA ALA A 86 -20.43 -23.21 -12.71
C ALA A 86 -21.46 -22.29 -13.40
N PHE A 87 -22.74 -22.65 -13.33
CA PHE A 87 -23.84 -21.85 -13.84
C PHE A 87 -23.93 -20.48 -13.16
N ILE A 88 -23.92 -20.45 -11.81
CA ILE A 88 -23.93 -19.20 -11.04
C ILE A 88 -22.73 -18.31 -11.41
N ARG A 89 -21.54 -18.92 -11.56
CA ARG A 89 -20.34 -18.21 -12.00
C ARG A 89 -20.50 -17.61 -13.39
N GLY A 90 -21.03 -18.38 -14.33
CA GLY A 90 -21.32 -17.92 -15.69
C GLY A 90 -22.26 -16.72 -15.71
N GLN A 91 -23.37 -16.80 -14.98
CA GLN A 91 -24.36 -15.72 -14.91
C GLN A 91 -23.80 -14.44 -14.28
N ALA A 92 -22.97 -14.59 -13.26
CA ALA A 92 -22.30 -13.49 -12.59
C ALA A 92 -21.23 -12.82 -13.46
N LEU A 93 -20.45 -13.62 -14.20
CA LEU A 93 -19.45 -13.14 -15.15
C LEU A 93 -20.11 -12.39 -16.31
N PHE A 94 -21.17 -12.95 -16.87
CA PHE A 94 -21.96 -12.31 -17.92
C PHE A 94 -22.49 -10.95 -17.44
N SER A 95 -23.16 -10.92 -16.29
CA SER A 95 -23.74 -9.68 -15.78
C SER A 95 -22.67 -8.65 -15.41
N SER A 96 -21.53 -9.10 -14.85
CA SER A 96 -20.39 -8.24 -14.55
C SER A 96 -19.77 -7.64 -15.82
N SER A 97 -19.71 -8.42 -16.91
CA SER A 97 -19.17 -7.94 -18.18
C SER A 97 -20.08 -6.88 -18.79
N VAL A 98 -21.41 -7.08 -18.78
CA VAL A 98 -22.41 -6.10 -19.23
C VAL A 98 -22.24 -4.77 -18.47
N VAL A 99 -22.16 -4.83 -17.14
CA VAL A 99 -21.93 -3.63 -16.31
C VAL A 99 -20.60 -2.97 -16.67
N TYR A 100 -19.52 -3.74 -16.82
CA TYR A 100 -18.21 -3.22 -17.22
C TYR A 100 -18.26 -2.50 -18.57
N TYR A 101 -18.90 -3.08 -19.59
CA TYR A 101 -19.04 -2.47 -20.90
C TYR A 101 -19.85 -1.17 -20.84
N SER A 102 -20.94 -1.14 -20.07
CA SER A 102 -21.74 0.09 -19.89
C SER A 102 -20.94 1.22 -19.23
N ILE A 103 -20.13 0.90 -18.21
CA ILE A 103 -19.26 1.88 -17.54
C ILE A 103 -18.17 2.37 -18.49
N LYS A 104 -17.56 1.47 -19.27
CA LYS A 104 -16.54 1.81 -20.27
C LYS A 104 -17.08 2.76 -21.32
N LEU A 105 -18.25 2.47 -21.89
CA LEU A 105 -18.93 3.37 -22.85
C LEU A 105 -19.24 4.74 -22.22
N ASN A 106 -19.74 4.75 -20.98
CA ASN A 106 -20.04 6.01 -20.30
C ASN A 106 -18.78 6.84 -20.04
N ARG A 107 -17.63 6.20 -19.75
CA ARG A 107 -16.33 6.88 -19.63
C ARG A 107 -15.90 7.53 -20.93
N GLU A 108 -15.96 6.80 -22.04
CA GLU A 108 -15.60 7.35 -23.36
C GLU A 108 -16.53 8.51 -23.73
N ARG A 109 -17.84 8.37 -23.49
CA ARG A 109 -18.81 9.46 -23.70
C ARG A 109 -18.49 10.68 -22.83
N LEU A 110 -18.11 10.49 -21.57
CA LEU A 110 -17.76 11.59 -20.67
C LEU A 110 -16.44 12.27 -21.08
N LYS A 111 -15.43 11.52 -21.51
CA LYS A 111 -14.18 12.08 -22.07
C LYS A 111 -14.47 12.94 -23.29
N PHE A 112 -15.24 12.41 -24.24
CA PHE A 112 -15.64 13.14 -25.45
C PHE A 112 -16.42 14.42 -25.10
N LYS A 113 -17.41 14.31 -24.21
CA LYS A 113 -18.21 15.45 -23.77
C LYS A 113 -17.39 16.49 -23.01
N SER A 114 -16.42 16.07 -22.19
CA SER A 114 -15.49 16.95 -21.50
C SER A 114 -14.59 17.72 -22.47
N SER A 115 -14.06 17.05 -23.51
CA SER A 115 -13.27 17.70 -24.55
C SER A 115 -14.09 18.75 -25.32
N CYS A 116 -15.32 18.40 -25.71
CA CYS A 116 -16.24 19.32 -26.38
C CYS A 116 -16.64 20.51 -25.50
N LEU A 117 -16.89 20.28 -24.20
CA LEU A 117 -17.19 21.35 -23.24
C LEU A 117 -15.99 22.26 -22.98
N CYS A 118 -14.77 21.73 -22.93
CA CYS A 118 -13.56 22.54 -22.79
C CYS A 118 -13.40 23.51 -23.97
N LEU A 119 -13.67 23.05 -25.20
CA LEU A 119 -13.66 23.88 -26.41
C LEU A 119 -14.74 24.97 -26.38
N LYS A 120 -15.94 24.65 -25.85
CA LYS A 120 -17.06 25.60 -25.76
C LYS A 120 -16.91 26.60 -24.61
N HIS A 121 -16.34 26.18 -23.48
CA HIS A 121 -16.14 27.03 -22.31
C HIS A 121 -15.04 28.09 -22.53
N PHE A 122 -14.10 27.83 -23.45
CA PHE A 122 -13.20 28.87 -23.97
C PHE A 122 -13.96 30.00 -24.68
N ARG A 123 -15.20 29.74 -25.14
CA ARG A 123 -16.02 30.67 -25.94
C ARG A 123 -17.26 31.21 -25.21
N ALA A 124 -17.73 30.60 -24.12
CA ALA A 124 -18.86 31.08 -23.33
C ALA A 124 -18.90 30.49 -21.90
N SER A 125 -19.43 31.25 -20.94
CA SER A 125 -19.63 30.80 -19.56
C SER A 125 -20.83 29.84 -19.47
N THR A 126 -20.60 28.55 -19.20
CA THR A 126 -21.68 27.55 -19.03
C THR A 126 -21.44 26.71 -17.77
N GLY A 127 -21.61 27.32 -16.59
CA GLY A 127 -21.26 26.72 -15.30
C GLY A 127 -22.08 25.47 -14.90
N VAL A 128 -23.37 25.40 -15.23
CA VAL A 128 -24.26 24.31 -14.78
C VAL A 128 -23.91 22.95 -15.42
N SER A 129 -23.51 22.96 -16.71
CA SER A 129 -23.07 21.76 -17.43
C SER A 129 -21.74 21.21 -16.90
N LEU A 130 -20.84 22.11 -16.48
CA LEU A 130 -19.55 21.74 -15.91
C LEU A 130 -19.70 21.12 -14.51
N MET A 131 -20.60 21.66 -13.68
CA MET A 131 -20.89 21.12 -12.36
C MET A 131 -21.51 19.71 -12.41
N THR A 132 -22.49 19.49 -13.28
CA THR A 132 -23.10 18.16 -13.48
C THR A 132 -22.11 17.14 -14.03
N MET A 133 -21.23 17.54 -14.94
CA MET A 133 -20.14 16.70 -15.44
C MET A 133 -19.12 16.39 -14.34
N GLY A 134 -18.72 17.38 -13.54
CA GLY A 134 -17.81 17.21 -12.42
C GLY A 134 -18.33 16.20 -11.39
N ARG A 135 -19.63 16.25 -11.08
CA ARG A 135 -20.30 15.26 -10.22
C ARG A 135 -20.22 13.84 -10.81
N ARG A 136 -20.48 13.68 -12.11
CA ARG A 136 -20.38 12.38 -12.81
C ARG A 136 -18.95 11.81 -12.81
N CYS A 137 -17.95 12.66 -13.04
CA CYS A 137 -16.53 12.25 -12.96
C CYS A 137 -16.12 11.85 -11.54
N LYS A 138 -16.54 12.61 -10.51
CA LYS A 138 -16.29 12.26 -9.10
C LYS A 138 -16.92 10.91 -8.74
N SER A 139 -18.15 10.65 -9.17
CA SER A 139 -18.83 9.37 -8.94
C SER A 139 -18.09 8.18 -9.57
N LEU A 140 -17.57 8.33 -10.79
CA LEU A 140 -16.75 7.28 -11.43
C LEU A 140 -15.46 7.00 -10.68
N LYS A 141 -14.74 8.04 -10.24
CA LYS A 141 -13.52 7.90 -9.44
C LYS A 141 -13.80 7.24 -8.08
N ALA A 142 -14.94 7.55 -7.46
CA ALA A 142 -15.37 6.89 -6.23
C ALA A 142 -15.63 5.39 -6.46
N SER A 143 -16.25 5.02 -7.58
CA SER A 143 -16.44 3.61 -7.97
C SER A 143 -15.10 2.88 -8.18
N ASP A 144 -14.13 3.53 -8.85
CA ASP A 144 -12.77 2.99 -9.00
C ASP A 144 -12.06 2.77 -7.66
N PHE A 145 -12.22 3.72 -6.74
CA PHE A 145 -11.65 3.60 -5.40
C PHE A 145 -12.24 2.41 -4.63
N ILE A 146 -13.55 2.18 -4.71
CA ILE A 146 -14.22 1.02 -4.07
C ILE A 146 -13.68 -0.29 -4.66
N GLN A 147 -13.48 -0.37 -5.99
CA GLN A 147 -12.91 -1.56 -6.63
C GLN A 147 -11.46 -1.80 -6.21
N LEU A 148 -10.67 -0.73 -6.09
CA LEU A 148 -9.29 -0.81 -5.61
C LEU A 148 -9.24 -1.29 -4.16
N LEU A 149 -10.04 -0.70 -3.27
CA LEU A 149 -10.13 -1.08 -1.86
C LEU A 149 -10.48 -2.57 -1.71
N LYS A 150 -11.46 -3.04 -2.49
CA LYS A 150 -11.86 -4.45 -2.49
C LYS A 150 -10.73 -5.37 -2.99
N SER A 151 -10.01 -4.95 -4.02
CA SER A 151 -8.85 -5.70 -4.51
C SER A 151 -7.74 -5.78 -3.46
N ILE A 152 -7.45 -4.67 -2.77
CA ILE A 152 -6.52 -4.66 -1.64
C ILE A 152 -6.99 -5.59 -0.54
N LYS A 153 -8.28 -5.57 -0.19
CA LYS A 153 -8.87 -6.45 0.82
C LYS A 153 -8.78 -7.93 0.44
N CYS A 154 -9.01 -8.27 -0.83
CA CYS A 154 -8.83 -9.64 -1.32
C CYS A 154 -7.38 -10.09 -1.31
N LEU A 155 -6.43 -9.23 -1.71
CA LEU A 155 -5.01 -9.51 -1.56
C LEU A 155 -4.63 -9.68 -0.08
N TYR A 156 -5.21 -8.88 0.81
CA TYR A 156 -5.03 -9.02 2.25
C TYR A 156 -5.53 -10.37 2.75
N TYR A 157 -6.68 -10.88 2.30
CA TYR A 157 -7.14 -12.22 2.69
C TYR A 157 -6.33 -13.34 2.06
N GLU A 158 -5.95 -13.24 0.78
CA GLU A 158 -5.08 -14.22 0.11
C GLU A 158 -3.68 -14.29 0.75
N GLN A 159 -3.21 -13.17 1.31
CA GLN A 159 -1.88 -13.05 1.94
C GLN A 159 -1.93 -13.04 3.47
N GLY A 160 -3.11 -12.97 4.08
CA GLY A 160 -3.29 -12.65 5.51
C GLY A 160 -2.95 -13.80 6.44
N GLU A 161 -3.21 -15.03 6.02
CA GLU A 161 -2.71 -16.25 6.68
C GLU A 161 -1.17 -16.34 6.60
N LYS A 162 -0.55 -15.66 5.64
CA LYS A 162 0.91 -15.51 5.54
C LYS A 162 1.34 -14.28 6.34
N GLY A 163 1.15 -14.33 7.66
CA GLY A 163 1.71 -13.36 8.61
C GLY A 163 3.23 -13.16 8.49
N SER A 164 3.92 -13.92 7.64
CA SER A 164 5.37 -13.93 7.51
C SER A 164 5.93 -12.99 6.43
N ARG A 165 5.40 -12.78 5.21
CA ARG A 165 6.28 -12.16 4.19
C ARG A 165 6.70 -10.70 4.46
N LEU A 166 5.75 -9.80 4.75
CA LEU A 166 6.07 -8.40 5.03
C LEU A 166 6.69 -8.22 6.43
N LEU A 167 6.21 -8.98 7.41
CA LEU A 167 6.78 -8.99 8.76
C LEU A 167 8.19 -9.57 8.78
N THR A 168 8.42 -10.74 8.20
CA THR A 168 9.74 -11.35 8.02
C THR A 168 10.65 -10.45 7.19
N TYR A 169 10.16 -9.76 6.15
CA TYR A 169 10.98 -8.79 5.42
C TYR A 169 11.40 -7.62 6.33
N ARG A 170 10.46 -7.07 7.12
CA ARG A 170 10.76 -6.00 8.07
C ARG A 170 11.69 -6.46 9.19
N LEU A 171 11.51 -7.67 9.72
CA LEU A 171 12.38 -8.27 10.73
C LEU A 171 13.79 -8.50 10.16
N LYS A 172 13.92 -9.06 8.95
CA LYS A 172 15.22 -9.24 8.28
C LYS A 172 15.92 -7.91 8.00
N GLN A 173 15.16 -6.87 7.65
CA GLN A 173 15.72 -5.54 7.47
C GLN A 173 16.22 -4.97 8.79
N GLN A 174 15.43 -5.08 9.87
CA GLN A 174 15.83 -4.65 11.21
C GLN A 174 17.02 -5.43 11.76
N GLU A 175 17.11 -6.74 11.48
CA GLU A 175 18.28 -7.56 11.80
C GLU A 175 19.50 -7.08 11.02
N ALA A 176 19.40 -6.89 9.70
CA ALA A 176 20.52 -6.44 8.87
C ALA A 176 21.03 -5.03 9.26
N GLU A 177 20.15 -4.12 9.65
CA GLU A 177 20.51 -2.79 10.15
C GLU A 177 21.23 -2.83 11.50
N ARG A 178 20.99 -3.86 12.33
CA ARG A 178 21.59 -4.02 13.65
C ARG A 178 22.85 -4.89 13.65
N VAL A 179 23.04 -5.70 12.62
CA VAL A 179 24.23 -6.55 12.48
C VAL A 179 25.41 -5.70 12.04
N ILE A 180 26.51 -5.79 12.80
CA ILE A 180 27.80 -5.20 12.44
C ILE A 180 28.60 -6.26 11.68
N PRO A 181 28.76 -6.14 10.35
CA PRO A 181 29.36 -7.21 9.54
C PRO A 181 30.89 -7.28 9.69
N CYS A 182 31.54 -6.14 9.95
CA CYS A 182 32.98 -6.08 10.18
C CYS A 182 33.37 -4.82 10.95
N ILE A 183 34.50 -4.86 11.65
CA ILE A 183 35.12 -3.70 12.31
C ILE A 183 36.64 -3.72 12.12
N TYR A 184 37.26 -2.55 12.26
CA TYR A 184 38.71 -2.42 12.30
C TYR A 184 39.22 -2.58 13.73
N ASN A 185 40.26 -3.39 13.90
CA ASN A 185 40.95 -3.50 15.18
C ASN A 185 41.90 -2.31 15.40
N GLN A 186 42.46 -2.19 16.60
CA GLN A 186 43.51 -1.22 16.97
C GLN A 186 44.73 -1.27 16.02
N GLN A 187 45.00 -2.44 15.45
CA GLN A 187 46.08 -2.66 14.46
C GLN A 187 45.64 -2.39 13.01
N GLN A 188 44.49 -1.73 12.79
CA GLN A 188 43.88 -1.44 11.48
C GLN A 188 43.56 -2.67 10.60
N GLN A 189 43.46 -3.85 11.21
CA GLN A 189 43.06 -5.07 10.51
C GLN A 189 41.53 -5.21 10.48
N LEU A 190 40.98 -5.61 9.33
CA LEU A 190 39.55 -5.85 9.15
C LEU A 190 39.16 -7.20 9.76
N ILE A 191 38.27 -7.18 10.75
CA ILE A 191 37.77 -8.37 11.43
C ILE A 191 36.31 -8.62 11.02
N THR A 192 36.00 -9.86 10.64
CA THR A 192 34.66 -10.28 10.19
C THR A 192 34.04 -11.36 11.10
N ASN A 193 34.81 -11.97 12.01
CA ASN A 193 34.32 -13.04 12.88
C ASN A 193 33.57 -12.46 14.11
N PRO A 194 32.30 -12.85 14.36
CA PRO A 194 31.45 -12.25 15.39
C PRO A 194 32.01 -12.32 16.81
N GLU A 195 32.70 -13.41 17.19
CA GLU A 195 33.28 -13.51 18.54
C GLU A 195 34.40 -12.49 18.74
N THR A 196 35.27 -12.37 17.74
CA THR A 196 36.36 -11.40 17.75
C THR A 196 35.85 -9.97 17.68
N ILE A 197 34.77 -9.70 16.92
CA ILE A 197 34.10 -8.39 16.86
C ILE A 197 33.59 -7.99 18.25
N ASN A 198 32.93 -8.90 18.96
CA ASN A 198 32.37 -8.63 20.27
C ASN A 198 33.48 -8.36 21.32
N ASN A 199 34.60 -9.07 21.23
CA ASN A 199 35.76 -8.82 22.07
C ASN A 199 36.45 -7.49 21.77
N THR A 200 36.52 -7.07 20.50
CA THR A 200 37.04 -5.74 20.15
C THR A 200 36.08 -4.63 20.59
N PHE A 201 34.77 -4.87 20.60
CA PHE A 201 33.81 -3.91 21.14
C PHE A 201 34.00 -3.62 22.64
N LYS A 202 34.50 -4.58 23.43
CA LYS A 202 34.83 -4.37 24.85
C LYS A 202 35.89 -3.29 25.07
N PHE A 203 36.76 -3.03 24.08
CA PHE A 203 37.73 -1.93 24.15
C PHE A 203 37.04 -0.56 24.27
N TYR A 204 35.97 -0.31 23.51
CA TYR A 204 35.25 0.97 23.57
C TYR A 204 34.59 1.22 24.94
N ARG A 205 34.26 0.15 25.69
CA ARG A 205 33.76 0.30 27.06
C ARG A 205 34.75 1.04 27.96
N GLN A 206 36.05 0.84 27.75
CA GLN A 206 37.09 1.53 28.53
C GLN A 206 37.23 2.99 28.10
N LEU A 207 37.09 3.31 26.81
CA LEU A 207 37.14 4.69 26.30
C LEU A 207 36.02 5.59 26.84
N TYR A 208 34.84 5.01 27.06
CA TYR A 208 33.69 5.72 27.62
C TYR A 208 33.51 5.47 29.13
N ALA A 209 34.44 4.78 29.77
CA ALA A 209 34.44 4.69 31.22
C ALA A 209 34.83 6.07 31.77
N SER A 210 34.03 6.60 32.69
CA SER A 210 34.34 7.85 33.36
C SER A 210 35.66 7.70 34.12
N GLU A 211 36.60 8.61 33.90
CA GLU A 211 37.87 8.66 34.64
C GLU A 211 37.65 8.99 36.12
N VAL A 212 36.51 9.63 36.41
CA VAL A 212 36.09 10.01 37.76
C VAL A 212 34.86 9.18 38.14
N SER A 213 34.98 8.43 39.23
CA SER A 213 33.84 7.81 39.91
C SER A 213 33.51 8.66 41.15
N PRO A 214 32.70 9.72 41.02
CA PRO A 214 32.42 10.59 42.15
C PRO A 214 31.68 9.81 43.24
N THR A 215 32.03 10.12 44.47
CA THR A 215 31.41 9.53 45.66
C THR A 215 30.00 10.14 45.82
N GLU A 216 29.06 9.41 46.42
CA GLU A 216 27.67 9.87 46.62
C GLU A 216 27.61 11.26 47.30
N THR A 217 28.55 11.53 48.23
CA THR A 217 28.72 12.82 48.90
C THR A 217 29.15 13.97 47.98
N GLU A 218 29.95 13.71 46.95
CA GLU A 218 30.40 14.74 46.00
C GLU A 218 29.29 15.11 45.01
N LEU A 219 28.48 14.12 44.62
CA LEU A 219 27.27 14.34 43.84
C LEU A 219 26.26 15.16 44.63
N ASP A 220 26.02 14.83 45.90
CA ASP A 220 25.09 15.58 46.75
C ASP A 220 25.52 17.04 46.91
N ASN A 221 26.80 17.31 47.11
CA ASN A 221 27.32 18.68 47.18
C ASN A 221 27.14 19.42 45.85
N PHE A 222 27.40 18.78 44.71
CA PHE A 222 27.19 19.38 43.38
C PHE A 222 25.70 19.69 43.10
N PHE A 223 24.79 18.80 43.50
CA PHE A 223 23.35 19.00 43.31
C PHE A 223 22.74 19.99 44.29
N GLN A 224 23.34 20.21 45.46
CA GLN A 224 22.91 21.26 46.40
C GLN A 224 23.09 22.67 45.82
N ASP A 225 24.16 22.90 45.05
CA ASP A 225 24.42 24.18 44.40
C ASP A 225 23.49 24.47 43.20
N LEU A 226 22.78 23.45 42.71
CA LEU A 226 21.86 23.58 41.58
C LEU A 226 20.45 23.98 42.04
N HIS A 227 20.18 25.28 42.05
CA HIS A 227 18.83 25.81 42.21
C HIS A 227 18.00 25.62 40.93
N MET A 228 17.43 24.42 40.76
CA MET A 228 16.46 24.19 39.68
C MET A 228 15.17 24.96 39.97
N PRO A 229 14.65 25.76 39.02
CA PRO A 229 13.38 26.44 39.18
C PRO A 229 12.28 25.39 39.33
N LYS A 230 11.64 25.36 40.51
CA LYS A 230 10.48 24.53 40.77
C LYS A 230 9.24 25.30 40.35
N LEU A 231 8.35 24.63 39.62
CA LEU A 231 7.06 25.19 39.26
C LEU A 231 6.28 25.54 40.55
N THR A 232 5.62 26.69 40.60
CA THR A 232 4.80 27.01 41.76
C THR A 232 3.56 26.12 41.78
N PHE A 233 2.99 25.88 42.97
CA PHE A 233 1.77 25.06 43.09
C PHE A 233 0.60 25.59 42.25
N ASN A 234 0.55 26.92 42.08
CA ASN A 234 -0.48 27.58 41.30
C ASN A 234 -0.28 27.31 39.80
N ASP A 235 0.95 27.44 39.31
CA ASP A 235 1.27 27.16 37.90
C ASP A 235 1.05 25.67 37.57
N ALA A 236 1.33 24.76 38.51
CA ALA A 236 1.11 23.32 38.31
C ALA A 236 -0.38 23.02 38.17
N SER A 237 -1.18 23.61 39.06
CA SER A 237 -2.63 23.48 39.04
C SER A 237 -3.23 24.03 37.75
N ILE A 238 -2.66 25.10 37.19
CA ILE A 238 -3.10 25.67 35.91
C ILE A 238 -2.77 24.73 34.75
N LEU A 239 -1.58 24.12 34.74
CA LEU A 239 -1.17 23.17 33.69
C LEU A 239 -1.94 21.85 33.73
N ASP A 240 -2.43 21.44 34.90
CA ASP A 240 -3.23 20.22 35.07
C ASP A 240 -4.72 20.40 34.68
N LEU A 241 -5.16 21.62 34.38
CA LEU A 241 -6.52 21.89 33.90
C LEU A 241 -6.71 21.37 32.47
N PRO A 242 -7.93 20.93 32.12
CA PRO A 242 -8.25 20.51 30.75
C PRO A 242 -8.11 21.69 29.77
N ILE A 243 -7.40 21.46 28.67
CA ILE A 243 -7.16 22.46 27.61
C ILE A 243 -8.50 22.96 27.06
N MET A 244 -8.68 24.28 27.07
CA MET A 244 -9.89 24.94 26.58
C MET A 244 -9.79 25.27 25.10
N VAL A 245 -10.94 25.30 24.43
CA VAL A 245 -11.04 25.62 22.99
C VAL A 245 -10.51 27.02 22.68
N GLU A 246 -10.65 27.96 23.62
CA GLU A 246 -10.13 29.32 23.45
C GLU A 246 -8.59 29.37 23.46
N GLU A 247 -7.92 28.56 24.28
CA GLU A 247 -6.46 28.45 24.33
C GLU A 247 -5.90 27.88 23.02
N VAL A 248 -6.61 26.90 22.44
CA VAL A 248 -6.26 26.36 21.12
C VAL A 248 -6.41 27.45 20.05
N HIS A 249 -7.48 28.24 20.10
CA HIS A 249 -7.68 29.34 19.16
C HIS A 249 -6.65 30.46 19.29
N THR A 250 -6.21 30.80 20.51
CA THR A 250 -5.15 31.81 20.72
C THR A 250 -3.80 31.29 20.26
N ALA A 251 -3.45 30.03 20.56
CA ALA A 251 -2.22 29.41 20.08
C ALA A 251 -2.14 29.37 18.53
N ILE A 252 -3.24 29.00 17.87
CA ILE A 252 -3.33 29.01 16.40
C ILE A 252 -3.17 30.42 15.82
N LYS A 253 -3.66 31.46 16.50
CA LYS A 253 -3.49 32.86 16.06
C LYS A 253 -2.07 33.40 16.28
N SER A 254 -1.30 32.81 17.18
CA SER A 254 0.09 33.20 17.47
C SER A 254 1.14 32.53 16.58
N LEU A 255 0.72 31.56 15.75
CA LEU A 255 1.52 30.90 14.72
C LEU A 255 1.50 31.70 13.41
#